data_AF-A0A7X2C4A7-F1
#
_entry.id   AF-A0A7X2C4A7-F1
#
_cell.length_a   1.000
_cell.length_b   1.000
_cell.length_c   1.000
_cell.angle_alpha   90.00
_cell.angle_beta   90.00
_cell.angle_gamma   90.00
#
_symmetry.space_group_name_H-M   'P 1'
#
loop_
_entity.id
_entity.type
_entity.pdbx_description
1 polymer ?
#
loop_
_entity_poly.entity_id
_entity_poly.type
_entity_poly.pdbx_seq_one_letter_code
_entity_poly.pdbx_strand_id
1 'polypeptide(L)'
;MANLSKLKSKLGTPPSLDEASPNLNAPELAPVAQPEPQDVKVRRDGRSARRTNRTMPFATRISPEFDERLRDIAARDGLLLVEVLERALDAYEASVSIR
;
A
#
# COMPACT_ATOMS: atom_id res chain seq x y z
N MET A 1 -25.83 26.23 8.36
CA MET A 1 -26.69 25.26 7.65
C MET A 1 -26.03 24.92 6.33
N ALA A 2 -25.78 23.63 6.04
CA ALA A 2 -25.11 23.22 4.79
C ALA A 2 -26.09 23.28 3.61
N ASN A 3 -25.66 23.86 2.48
CA ASN A 3 -26.47 23.97 1.26
C ASN A 3 -26.38 22.68 0.42
N LEU A 4 -27.47 21.89 0.41
CA LEU A 4 -27.57 20.58 -0.28
C LEU A 4 -28.18 20.69 -1.70
N SER A 5 -28.35 21.90 -2.23
CA SER A 5 -29.02 22.18 -3.51
C SER A 5 -28.33 21.55 -4.73
N LYS A 6 -27.03 21.29 -4.66
CA LYS A 6 -26.25 20.66 -5.74
C LYS A 6 -26.28 19.13 -5.75
N LEU A 7 -26.87 18.49 -4.74
CA LEU A 7 -26.97 17.03 -4.66
C LEU A 7 -28.21 16.49 -5.40
N LYS A 8 -29.25 17.33 -5.53
CA LYS A 8 -30.55 16.93 -6.11
C LYS A 8 -30.53 16.70 -7.63
N SER A 9 -29.53 17.25 -8.34
CA SER A 9 -29.45 17.16 -9.81
C SER A 9 -28.67 15.94 -10.34
N LYS A 10 -28.11 15.12 -9.44
CA LYS A 10 -27.26 13.95 -9.81
C LYS A 10 -27.81 12.60 -9.36
N LEU A 11 -28.94 12.58 -8.68
CA LEU A 11 -29.59 11.35 -8.27
C LEU A 11 -30.57 11.00 -9.40
N GLY A 12 -30.34 9.88 -10.08
CA GLY A 12 -31.22 9.41 -11.16
C GLY A 12 -32.65 9.16 -10.67
N THR A 13 -33.53 8.72 -11.58
CA THR A 13 -34.90 8.34 -11.21
C THR A 13 -34.85 7.34 -10.07
N PRO A 14 -35.58 7.56 -8.95
CA PRO A 14 -35.59 6.60 -7.86
C PRO A 14 -36.12 5.25 -8.37
N PRO A 15 -35.60 4.12 -7.85
CA PRO A 15 -36.12 2.80 -8.19
C PRO A 15 -37.61 2.71 -7.85
N SER A 16 -38.34 1.88 -8.60
CA SER A 16 -39.74 1.58 -8.30
C SER A 16 -39.88 0.84 -6.98
N LEU A 17 -41.08 0.82 -6.38
CA LEU A 17 -41.30 0.17 -5.08
C LEU A 17 -40.97 -1.33 -5.10
N ASP A 18 -41.16 -1.98 -6.26
CA ASP A 18 -40.85 -3.41 -6.45
C ASP A 18 -39.34 -3.67 -6.60
N GLU A 19 -38.57 -2.67 -7.02
CA GLU A 19 -37.10 -2.72 -7.12
C GLU A 19 -36.41 -2.32 -5.81
N ALA A 20 -37.15 -1.76 -4.85
CA ALA A 20 -36.62 -1.41 -3.55
C ALA A 20 -36.25 -2.67 -2.76
N SER A 21 -35.15 -2.63 -2.00
CA SER A 21 -34.73 -3.80 -1.23
C SER A 21 -35.73 -4.13 -0.12
N PRO A 22 -36.01 -5.42 0.14
CA PRO A 22 -36.90 -5.84 1.22
C PRO A 22 -36.22 -5.73 2.60
N ASN A 23 -35.16 -4.92 2.75
CA ASN A 23 -34.39 -4.79 3.98
C ASN A 23 -35.25 -4.30 5.16
N LEU A 24 -36.31 -3.54 4.88
CA LEU A 24 -37.28 -3.10 5.88
C LEU A 24 -38.12 -4.25 6.46
N ASN A 25 -38.24 -5.36 5.73
CA ASN A 25 -38.95 -6.56 6.17
C ASN A 25 -38.01 -7.61 6.78
N ALA A 26 -36.71 -7.31 6.89
CA ALA A 26 -35.77 -8.21 7.51
C ALA A 26 -36.06 -8.32 9.02
N PRO A 27 -35.99 -9.52 9.61
CA PRO A 27 -36.14 -9.68 11.06
C PRO A 27 -35.08 -8.86 11.79
N GLU A 28 -35.48 -8.16 12.86
CA GLU A 28 -34.55 -7.33 13.65
C GLU A 28 -33.48 -8.17 14.38
N LEU A 29 -33.76 -9.45 14.60
CA LEU A 29 -32.84 -10.41 15.20
C LEU A 29 -32.03 -11.10 14.11
N ALA A 30 -30.75 -10.77 14.04
CA ALA A 30 -29.79 -11.57 13.28
C ALA A 30 -29.78 -13.02 13.83
N PRO A 31 -29.73 -14.05 12.96
CA PRO A 31 -29.54 -15.42 13.41
C PRO A 31 -28.28 -15.51 14.28
N VAL A 32 -28.40 -16.16 15.45
CA VAL A 32 -27.26 -16.40 16.33
C VAL A 32 -26.23 -17.23 15.55
N ALA A 33 -25.12 -16.61 15.19
CA ALA A 33 -24.03 -17.29 14.51
C ALA A 33 -23.52 -18.42 15.42
N GLN A 34 -23.55 -19.66 14.91
CA GLN A 34 -22.93 -20.79 15.58
C GLN A 34 -21.42 -20.51 15.70
N PRO A 35 -20.79 -20.70 16.86
CA PRO A 35 -19.35 -20.50 17.00
C PRO A 35 -18.63 -21.62 16.25
N GLU A 36 -18.25 -21.36 15.00
CA GLU A 36 -17.31 -22.24 14.30
C GLU A 36 -15.94 -22.20 15.00
N PRO A 37 -15.20 -23.33 15.01
CA PRO A 37 -13.88 -23.40 15.61
C PRO A 37 -12.99 -22.31 15.03
N GLN A 38 -12.47 -21.46 15.90
CA GLN A 38 -11.60 -20.35 15.54
C GLN A 38 -10.22 -20.89 15.18
N ASP A 39 -10.09 -21.46 13.98
CA ASP A 39 -8.80 -21.48 13.32
C ASP A 39 -8.36 -20.02 13.22
N VAL A 40 -7.28 -19.68 13.91
CA VAL A 40 -6.65 -18.36 13.85
C VAL A 40 -6.17 -18.18 12.41
N LYS A 41 -7.06 -17.72 11.53
CA LYS A 41 -6.71 -17.22 10.21
C LYS A 41 -5.84 -16.01 10.48
N VAL A 42 -4.52 -16.22 10.56
CA VAL A 42 -3.53 -15.16 10.42
C VAL A 42 -3.98 -14.40 9.19
N ARG A 43 -4.50 -13.18 9.38
CA ARG A 43 -5.02 -12.36 8.30
C ARG A 43 -3.88 -12.24 7.30
N ARG A 44 -3.98 -12.99 6.20
CA ARG A 44 -2.97 -13.03 5.15
C ARG A 44 -3.01 -11.64 4.53
N ASP A 45 -2.12 -10.77 5.02
CA ASP A 45 -2.15 -9.34 4.71
C ASP A 45 -2.15 -9.21 3.18
N GLY A 46 -3.22 -8.63 2.63
CA GLY A 46 -3.39 -8.49 1.20
C GLY A 46 -2.22 -7.73 0.54
N ARG A 47 -1.47 -6.93 1.32
CA ARG A 47 -0.23 -6.31 0.86
C ARG A 47 0.90 -7.31 0.66
N SER A 48 1.03 -8.28 1.56
CA SER A 48 2.04 -9.34 1.44
C SER A 48 1.74 -10.28 0.27
N ALA A 49 0.47 -10.59 0.01
CA ALA A 49 0.05 -11.40 -1.13
C ALA A 49 0.28 -10.72 -2.50
N ARG A 50 0.36 -9.39 -2.53
CA ARG A 50 0.63 -8.60 -3.75
C ARG A 50 2.09 -8.17 -3.88
N ARG A 51 2.96 -8.55 -2.94
CA ARG A 51 4.37 -8.19 -2.96
C ARG A 51 5.06 -8.96 -4.08
N THR A 52 5.51 -8.25 -5.11
CA THR A 52 6.18 -8.84 -6.27
C THR A 52 7.65 -9.20 -6.02
N ASN A 53 8.20 -8.83 -4.84
CA ASN A 53 9.61 -8.99 -4.45
C ASN A 53 10.64 -8.41 -5.43
N ARG A 54 10.21 -7.59 -6.40
CA ARG A 54 11.09 -6.95 -7.38
C ARG A 54 11.90 -5.80 -6.77
N THR A 55 11.31 -5.08 -5.80
CA THR A 55 11.96 -4.00 -5.07
C THR A 55 11.64 -4.12 -3.58
N MET A 56 12.65 -3.82 -2.75
CA MET A 56 12.57 -3.86 -1.30
C MET A 56 12.95 -2.49 -0.74
N PRO A 57 12.22 -1.96 0.26
CA PRO A 57 12.60 -0.69 0.87
C PRO A 57 13.92 -0.84 1.61
N PHE A 58 14.89 0.04 1.31
CA PHE A 58 16.17 0.11 2.00
C PHE A 58 16.19 1.35 2.89
N ALA A 59 15.92 1.15 4.19
CA ALA A 59 15.80 2.23 5.17
C ALA A 59 16.95 2.15 6.18
N THR A 60 17.94 3.02 6.03
CA THR A 60 19.09 3.13 6.94
C THR A 60 19.22 4.57 7.45
N ARG A 61 19.83 4.73 8.63
CA ARG A 61 20.24 6.04 9.14
C ARG A 61 21.70 6.26 8.75
N ILE A 62 21.98 7.37 8.09
CA ILE A 62 23.30 7.74 7.58
C ILE A 62 23.68 9.12 8.08
N SER A 63 24.97 9.46 8.02
CA SER A 63 25.42 10.82 8.32
C SER A 63 24.99 11.80 7.22
N PRO A 64 24.80 13.10 7.54
CA PRO A 64 24.46 14.11 6.53
C PRO A 64 25.51 14.22 5.42
N GLU A 65 26.80 14.18 5.79
CA GLU A 65 27.91 14.28 4.85
C GLU A 65 27.96 13.11 3.85
N PHE A 66 27.48 11.92 4.25
CA PHE A 66 27.37 10.78 3.34
C PHE A 66 26.19 10.98 2.38
N ASP A 67 25.04 11.46 2.86
CA ASP A 67 23.86 11.75 2.02
C ASP A 67 24.17 12.81 0.96
N GLU A 68 24.86 13.89 1.33
CA GLU A 68 25.29 14.95 0.41
C GLU A 68 26.19 14.39 -0.70
N ARG A 69 27.25 13.66 -0.33
CA ARG A 69 28.16 13.04 -1.30
C ARG A 69 27.46 12.06 -2.23
N LEU A 70 26.51 11.28 -1.72
CA LEU A 70 25.73 10.33 -2.51
C LEU A 70 24.85 11.07 -3.54
N ARG A 71 24.20 12.17 -3.12
CA ARG A 71 23.37 13.00 -4.00
C ARG A 71 24.18 13.70 -5.08
N ASP A 72 25.36 14.21 -4.75
CA ASP A 72 26.24 14.85 -5.73
C ASP A 72 26.66 13.90 -6.85
N ILE A 73 27.04 12.67 -6.49
CA ILE A 73 27.39 11.62 -7.46
C ILE A 73 26.18 11.27 -8.35
N ALA A 74 25.02 11.06 -7.73
CA ALA A 74 23.79 10.73 -8.45
C ALA A 74 23.38 11.84 -9.43
N ALA A 75 23.47 13.11 -9.01
CA ALA A 75 23.16 14.26 -9.85
C ALA A 75 24.16 14.43 -11.00
N ARG A 76 25.46 14.27 -10.72
CA ARG A 76 26.53 14.35 -11.72
C ARG A 76 26.38 13.28 -12.81
N ASP A 77 26.03 12.05 -12.40
CA ASP A 77 26.04 10.88 -13.28
C ASP A 77 24.64 10.53 -13.83
N GLY A 78 23.60 11.28 -13.43
CA GLY A 78 22.21 11.07 -13.86
C GLY A 78 21.60 9.76 -13.34
N LEU A 79 21.98 9.33 -12.13
CA LEU A 79 21.59 8.07 -11.52
C LEU A 79 20.58 8.26 -10.40
N LEU A 80 19.88 7.19 -10.05
CA LEU A 80 19.15 7.11 -8.78
C LEU A 80 20.13 6.86 -7.62
N LEU A 81 19.78 7.32 -6.42
CA LEU A 81 20.59 7.06 -5.22
C LEU A 81 20.82 5.55 -5.00
N VAL A 82 19.79 4.74 -5.29
CA VAL A 82 19.87 3.28 -5.16
C VAL A 82 20.87 2.67 -6.15
N GLU A 83 20.92 3.16 -7.39
CA GLU A 83 21.86 2.66 -8.41
C GLU A 83 23.32 2.96 -8.03
N VAL A 84 23.57 4.12 -7.41
CA VAL A 84 24.90 4.45 -6.87
C VAL A 84 25.28 3.47 -5.76
N LEU A 85 24.34 3.11 -4.88
CA LEU A 85 24.56 2.16 -3.79
C LEU A 85 24.78 0.73 -4.30
N GLU A 86 24.05 0.28 -5.32
CA GLU A 86 24.26 -1.03 -5.95
C GLU A 86 25.66 -1.11 -6.59
N ARG A 87 26.07 -0.09 -7.35
CA ARG A 87 27.43 -0.01 -7.91
C ARG A 87 28.52 0.05 -6.82
N ALA A 88 28.24 0.74 -5.72
CA ALA A 88 29.16 0.81 -4.59
C ALA A 88 29.33 -0.56 -3.92
N LEU A 89 28.26 -1.36 -3.85
CA LEU A 89 28.33 -2.73 -3.35
C LEU A 89 29.16 -3.63 -4.27
N ASP A 90 28.91 -3.58 -5.58
CA ASP A 90 29.69 -4.33 -6.57
C ASP A 90 31.20 -3.97 -6.47
N ALA A 91 31.51 -2.69 -6.35
CA ALA A 91 32.88 -2.21 -6.21
C ALA A 91 33.52 -2.66 -4.88
N TYR A 92 32.74 -2.69 -3.79
CA TYR A 92 33.20 -3.19 -2.50
C TYR A 92 33.53 -4.68 -2.58
N GLU A 93 32.65 -5.50 -3.15
CA GLU A 93 32.87 -6.94 -3.33
C GLU A 93 34.09 -7.23 -4.21
N ALA A 94 34.23 -6.50 -5.33
CA ALA A 94 35.41 -6.60 -6.19
C ALA A 94 36.70 -6.25 -5.42
N SER A 95 36.68 -5.23 -4.58
CA SER A 95 37.84 -4.82 -3.77
C SER A 95 38.25 -5.87 -2.71
N VAL A 96 37.28 -6.62 -2.19
CA VAL A 96 37.50 -7.68 -1.20
C VAL A 96 37.96 -8.97 -1.87
N SER A 97 37.38 -9.33 -3.02
CA SER A 97 37.72 -10.56 -3.75
C SER A 97 39.09 -10.53 -4.42
N ILE A 98 39.69 -9.35 -4.60
CA ILE A 98 41.06 -9.19 -5.12
C ILE A 98 42.11 -9.43 -4.01
N ARG A 99 41.69 -9.53 -2.74
CA ARG A 99 42.56 -9.74 -1.58
C ARG A 99 42.60 -11.20 -1.14
#